data_AF-A0A7V9SDD5-F1
#
_entry.id   AF-A0A7V9SDD5-F1
#
_cell.length_a   1.000
_cell.length_b   1.000
_cell.length_c   1.000
_cell.angle_alpha   90.00
_cell.angle_beta   90.00
_cell.angle_gamma   90.00
#
_symmetry.space_group_name_H-M   'P 1'
#
loop_
_entity.id
_entity.type
_entity.pdbx_description
1 polymer ?
#
loop_
_entity_poly.entity_id
_entity_poly.type
_entity_poly.pdbx_seq_one_letter_code
_entity_poly.pdbx_strand_id
1 'polypeptide(L)'
;MLLVLIALPIAFRSMGGELLAQQQHRLYAFPSGVPVAESVIDDGAVPHSYFNIAAVDLDEAAGSLTLAISGHRVCPDTCPTLTLALVSLNEGAHQRRALPPSAEITLTPDQDIFTETVTLPLQGHPSLYPFDVYTLWLGLAGSVEANGQEVPLSQELVLEHAIITTQNQVRENTLWPPVAIDPQRVQGLTDPFAFFGVQQLRFDRPVHMEILTALLLTLMAISAILAVAMRDIRDLIFGVGSLILAVWGIRSVLIPESLPVTTSVDMALSVIILVVLLGLIVRAAWHFAGEGDVGGMPRRWREGRQ
;
A
#
# COMPACT_ATOMS: atom_id res chain seq x y z
N MET A 1 0.41 14.37 -25.05
CA MET A 1 1.87 14.30 -25.31
C MET A 1 2.70 15.12 -24.33
N LEU A 2 2.40 16.39 -24.07
CA LEU A 2 3.20 17.22 -23.14
C LEU A 2 3.31 16.59 -21.73
N LEU A 3 2.20 16.09 -21.19
CA LEU A 3 2.17 15.44 -19.87
C LEU A 3 3.05 14.17 -19.82
N VAL A 4 3.06 13.39 -20.90
CA VAL A 4 3.93 12.21 -21.07
C VAL A 4 5.41 12.63 -21.05
N LEU A 5 5.76 13.66 -21.80
CA LEU A 5 7.14 14.16 -21.89
C LEU A 5 7.65 14.71 -20.55
N ILE A 6 6.76 15.24 -19.71
CA ILE A 6 7.10 15.72 -18.35
C ILE A 6 7.15 14.58 -17.34
N ALA A 7 6.20 13.64 -17.39
CA ALA A 7 6.10 12.54 -16.42
C ALA A 7 7.23 11.51 -16.58
N LEU A 8 7.66 11.23 -17.81
CA LEU A 8 8.67 10.22 -18.11
C LEU A 8 10.02 10.45 -17.39
N PRO A 9 10.66 11.63 -17.43
CA PRO A 9 11.91 11.87 -16.70
C PRO A 9 11.71 11.80 -15.17
N ILE A 10 10.53 12.15 -14.65
CA ILE A 10 10.21 12.02 -13.22
C ILE A 10 10.15 10.54 -12.84
N ALA A 11 9.48 9.71 -13.65
CA ALA A 11 9.42 8.26 -13.44
C ALA A 11 10.82 7.64 -13.46
N PHE A 12 11.65 7.98 -14.45
CA PHE A 12 13.03 7.47 -14.52
C PHE A 12 13.88 7.91 -13.34
N ARG A 13 13.75 9.17 -12.89
CA ARG A 13 14.44 9.66 -11.71
C ARG A 13 13.96 8.95 -10.44
N SER A 14 12.66 8.67 -10.32
CA SER A 14 12.09 7.91 -9.20
C SER A 14 12.60 6.48 -9.17
N MET A 15 12.54 5.76 -10.30
CA MET A 15 13.08 4.41 -10.43
C MET A 15 14.59 4.37 -10.15
N GLY A 16 15.34 5.34 -10.66
CA GLY A 16 16.76 5.47 -10.37
C GLY A 16 17.01 5.71 -8.88
N GLY A 17 16.17 6.54 -8.25
CA GLY A 17 16.16 6.73 -6.81
C GLY A 17 15.94 5.41 -6.07
N GLU A 18 14.98 4.59 -6.48
CA GLU A 18 14.64 3.33 -5.79
C GLU A 18 15.65 2.21 -6.01
N LEU A 19 16.21 2.10 -7.22
CA LEU A 19 17.31 1.18 -7.52
C LEU A 19 18.60 1.54 -6.78
N LEU A 20 18.80 2.83 -6.46
CA LEU A 20 19.98 3.32 -5.75
C LEU A 20 19.74 3.53 -4.26
N ALA A 21 18.49 3.69 -3.82
CA ALA A 21 18.16 4.02 -2.44
C ALA A 21 17.99 2.75 -1.61
N GLN A 22 18.81 2.67 -0.56
CA GLN A 22 18.73 1.70 0.53
C GLN A 22 17.50 1.93 1.44
N GLN A 23 16.36 2.42 0.93
CA GLN A 23 15.19 2.71 1.78
C GLN A 23 14.72 1.50 2.59
N GLN A 24 14.95 0.27 2.09
CA GLN A 24 14.68 -0.99 2.81
C GLN A 24 15.56 -1.21 4.06
N HIS A 25 16.58 -0.38 4.30
CA HIS A 25 17.52 -0.53 5.42
C HIS A 25 17.44 0.62 6.43
N ARG A 26 16.50 1.57 6.26
CA ARG A 26 16.38 2.69 7.20
C ARG A 26 15.64 2.24 8.46
N LEU A 27 16.35 2.24 9.58
CA LEU A 27 15.81 2.04 10.92
C LEU A 27 15.24 3.34 11.47
N TYR A 28 14.11 3.28 12.16
CA TYR A 28 13.52 4.39 12.89
C TYR A 28 13.42 4.02 14.37
N ALA A 29 13.79 4.95 15.26
CA ALA A 29 13.64 4.74 16.70
C ALA A 29 12.15 4.71 17.08
N PHE A 30 11.76 3.75 17.92
CA PHE A 30 10.41 3.67 18.47
C PHE A 30 10.37 4.31 19.86
N PRO A 31 9.31 5.06 20.23
CA PRO A 31 8.15 5.43 19.40
C PRO A 31 8.39 6.70 18.55
N SER A 32 9.53 7.37 18.70
CA SER A 32 9.76 8.74 18.18
C SER A 32 9.64 8.88 16.65
N GLY A 33 9.95 7.82 15.91
CA GLY A 33 9.97 7.81 14.45
C GLY A 33 11.18 8.52 13.84
N VAL A 34 12.15 8.91 14.67
CA VAL A 34 13.38 9.56 14.21
C VAL A 34 14.28 8.51 13.57
N PRO A 35 14.86 8.76 12.38
CA PRO A 35 15.79 7.83 11.76
C PRO A 35 17.01 7.60 12.65
N VAL A 36 17.38 6.35 12.87
CA VAL A 36 18.58 5.98 13.63
C VAL A 36 19.79 6.16 12.72
N ALA A 37 20.74 7.00 13.12
CA ALA A 37 21.99 7.14 12.40
C ALA A 37 22.86 5.88 12.60
N GLU A 38 23.52 5.42 11.54
CA GLU A 38 24.38 4.22 11.57
C GLU A 38 25.48 4.30 12.65
N SER A 39 25.91 5.52 13.02
CA SER A 39 26.95 5.74 14.02
C SER A 39 26.51 5.57 15.48
N VAL A 40 25.20 5.46 15.77
CA VAL A 40 24.67 5.41 17.15
C VAL A 40 24.62 3.98 17.70
N ILE A 41 24.93 2.98 16.88
CA ILE A 41 24.79 1.56 17.25
C ILE A 41 25.90 1.09 18.20
N ASP A 42 26.97 1.89 18.43
CA ASP A 42 28.15 1.42 19.17
C ASP A 42 28.80 2.51 20.05
N ASP A 43 28.04 3.10 20.97
CA ASP A 43 28.62 4.03 21.97
C ASP A 43 29.32 3.30 23.13
N GLY A 44 29.38 1.96 23.13
CA GLY A 44 30.24 1.12 23.97
C GLY A 44 30.10 1.25 25.51
N ALA A 45 29.23 2.12 26.00
CA ALA A 45 29.25 2.56 27.40
C ALA A 45 28.17 1.92 28.27
N VAL A 46 27.06 1.43 27.69
CA VAL A 46 25.96 0.82 28.46
C VAL A 46 25.40 -0.40 27.71
N PRO A 47 25.29 -1.57 28.36
CA PRO A 47 24.65 -2.74 27.76
C PRO A 47 23.14 -2.50 27.64
N HIS A 48 22.68 -2.23 26.41
CA HIS A 48 21.26 -2.15 26.09
C HIS A 48 20.79 -3.43 25.39
N SER A 49 19.54 -3.81 25.64
CA SER A 49 18.85 -4.81 24.83
C SER A 49 18.34 -4.18 23.53
N TYR A 50 18.51 -4.86 22.41
CA TYR A 50 18.12 -4.35 21.10
C TYR A 50 16.91 -5.10 20.58
N PHE A 51 15.88 -4.36 20.17
CA PHE A 51 14.67 -4.89 19.58
C PHE A 51 14.45 -4.21 18.23
N ASN A 52 14.18 -5.01 17.20
CA ASN A 52 13.85 -4.54 15.87
C ASN A 52 12.51 -5.13 15.45
N ILE A 53 11.59 -4.24 15.08
CA ILE A 53 10.25 -4.58 14.61
C ILE A 53 10.19 -4.27 13.11
N ALA A 54 10.27 -5.30 12.30
CA ALA A 54 10.28 -5.20 10.85
C ALA A 54 8.91 -5.52 10.26
N ALA A 55 8.34 -4.63 9.46
CA ALA A 55 7.24 -5.00 8.58
C ALA A 55 7.80 -5.86 7.44
N VAL A 56 7.43 -7.15 7.39
CA VAL A 56 8.02 -8.11 6.45
C VAL A 56 7.06 -8.52 5.33
N ASP A 57 5.77 -8.44 5.58
CA ASP A 57 4.74 -8.80 4.61
C ASP A 57 3.46 -7.98 4.85
N LEU A 58 2.76 -7.65 3.77
CA LEU A 58 1.54 -6.85 3.76
C LEU A 58 0.52 -7.59 2.88
N ASP A 59 -0.49 -8.20 3.51
CA ASP A 59 -1.57 -8.88 2.81
C ASP A 59 -2.76 -7.93 2.68
N GLU A 60 -2.92 -7.37 1.50
CA GLU A 60 -3.97 -6.41 1.17
C GLU A 60 -5.35 -7.05 1.09
N ALA A 61 -5.40 -8.34 0.73
CA ALA A 61 -6.63 -9.09 0.61
C ALA A 61 -7.18 -9.45 1.99
N ALA A 62 -6.30 -9.85 2.91
CA ALA A 62 -6.64 -10.09 4.31
C ALA A 62 -6.75 -8.80 5.14
N GLY A 63 -6.18 -7.70 4.66
CA GLY A 63 -6.09 -6.45 5.40
C GLY A 63 -5.21 -6.60 6.64
N SER A 64 -4.02 -7.19 6.48
CA SER A 64 -3.11 -7.47 7.58
C SER A 64 -1.65 -7.11 7.25
N LEU A 65 -0.88 -6.89 8.31
CA LEU A 65 0.56 -6.64 8.26
C LEU A 65 1.26 -7.68 9.13
N THR A 66 2.22 -8.38 8.57
CA THR A 66 3.09 -9.29 9.32
C THR A 66 4.33 -8.53 9.76
N LEU A 67 4.55 -8.54 11.08
CA LEU A 67 5.72 -7.96 11.73
C LEU A 67 6.64 -9.08 12.18
N ALA A 68 7.92 -9.00 11.84
CA ALA A 68 8.97 -9.80 12.45
C ALA A 68 9.63 -9.01 13.59
N ILE A 69 9.61 -9.56 14.79
CA ILE A 69 10.27 -9.01 15.96
C ILE A 69 11.53 -9.83 16.18
N SER A 70 12.68 -9.19 16.07
CA SER A 70 13.98 -9.82 16.32
C SER A 70 14.74 -9.00 17.34
N GLY A 71 15.57 -9.63 18.15
CA GLY A 71 16.35 -8.89 19.12
C GLY A 71 17.48 -9.67 19.75
N HIS A 72 18.31 -8.92 20.48
CA HIS A 72 19.37 -9.42 21.34
C HIS A 72 19.26 -8.74 22.70
N ARG A 73 19.04 -9.52 23.74
CA ARG A 73 18.86 -9.06 25.12
C ARG A 73 20.21 -9.11 25.82
N VAL A 74 20.58 -8.00 26.45
CA VAL A 74 21.82 -7.91 27.23
C VAL A 74 21.43 -7.61 28.67
N CYS A 75 21.68 -8.57 29.56
CA CYS A 75 21.37 -8.49 30.98
C CYS A 75 22.64 -8.76 31.80
N PRO A 76 22.83 -8.14 32.98
CA PRO A 76 24.02 -8.36 33.81
C PRO A 76 24.14 -9.82 34.31
N ASP A 77 23.01 -10.42 34.66
CA ASP A 77 22.90 -11.80 35.15
C ASP A 77 22.00 -12.60 34.20
N THR A 78 20.82 -13.01 34.67
CA THR A 78 19.80 -13.70 33.87
C THR A 78 18.73 -12.69 33.44
N CYS A 79 18.34 -12.73 32.17
CA CYS A 79 17.26 -11.89 31.68
C CYS A 79 15.92 -12.30 32.32
N PRO A 80 15.07 -11.36 32.76
CA PRO A 80 13.76 -11.69 33.33
C PRO A 80 12.80 -12.22 32.27
N THR A 81 11.69 -12.87 32.67
CA THR A 81 10.60 -13.14 31.72
C THR A 81 10.02 -11.82 31.25
N LEU A 82 9.91 -11.63 29.93
CA LEU A 82 9.38 -10.41 29.31
C LEU A 82 8.17 -10.78 28.45
N THR A 83 7.01 -10.21 28.75
CA THR A 83 5.81 -10.34 27.90
C THR A 83 5.61 -9.04 27.16
N LEU A 84 5.66 -9.08 25.82
CA LEU A 84 5.44 -7.94 24.95
C LEU A 84 4.15 -8.15 24.16
N ALA A 85 3.21 -7.22 24.29
CA ALA A 85 1.99 -7.16 23.51
C ALA A 85 2.14 -6.13 22.39
N LEU A 86 2.00 -6.57 21.14
CA LEU A 86 1.87 -5.71 19.97
C LEU A 86 0.40 -5.54 19.66
N VAL A 87 -0.06 -4.29 19.57
CA VAL A 87 -1.48 -3.96 19.49
C VAL A 87 -1.75 -3.12 18.27
N SER A 88 -2.73 -3.54 17.47
CA SER A 88 -3.24 -2.77 16.35
C SER A 88 -4.28 -1.76 16.81
N LEU A 89 -3.88 -0.50 16.83
CA LEU A 89 -4.73 0.62 17.20
C LEU A 89 -5.23 1.37 15.96
N ASN A 90 -6.17 2.29 16.19
CA ASN A 90 -6.69 3.18 15.15
C ASN A 90 -7.15 4.51 15.72
N GLU A 91 -7.45 5.45 14.82
CA GLU A 91 -8.14 6.67 15.18
C GLU A 91 -9.52 6.32 15.78
N GLY A 92 -9.73 6.65 17.05
CA GLY A 92 -10.93 6.28 17.80
C GLY A 92 -10.82 5.00 18.63
N ALA A 93 -9.62 4.43 18.83
CA ALA A 93 -9.41 3.29 19.71
C ALA A 93 -10.06 3.46 21.10
N HIS A 94 -9.97 4.66 21.68
CA HIS A 94 -10.56 5.02 22.97
C HIS A 94 -12.10 4.91 23.04
N GLN A 95 -12.80 4.89 21.90
CA GLN A 95 -14.26 4.78 21.84
C GLN A 95 -14.76 3.34 21.77
N ARG A 96 -13.85 2.39 21.51
CA ARG A 96 -14.19 0.98 21.38
C ARG A 96 -14.48 0.40 22.76
N ARG A 97 -15.45 -0.53 22.79
CA ARG A 97 -15.80 -1.30 24.00
C ARG A 97 -15.13 -2.66 24.06
N ALA A 98 -14.60 -3.12 22.94
CA ALA A 98 -13.88 -4.38 22.82
C ALA A 98 -12.38 -4.10 22.81
N LEU A 99 -11.61 -5.10 23.22
CA LEU A 99 -10.15 -5.05 23.18
C LEU A 99 -9.67 -4.85 21.73
N PRO A 100 -8.66 -4.01 21.50
CA PRO A 100 -8.04 -3.90 20.20
C PRO A 100 -7.37 -5.25 19.83
N PRO A 101 -7.32 -5.61 18.54
CA PRO A 101 -6.59 -6.79 18.09
C PRO A 101 -5.12 -6.70 18.53
N SER A 102 -4.64 -7.76 19.16
CA SER A 102 -3.28 -7.83 19.71
C SER A 102 -2.65 -9.20 19.48
N ALA A 103 -1.32 -9.23 19.53
CA ALA A 103 -0.52 -10.43 19.56
C ALA A 103 0.50 -10.31 20.69
N GLU A 104 0.68 -11.37 21.45
CA GLU A 104 1.62 -11.41 22.58
C GLU A 104 2.83 -12.27 22.22
N ILE A 105 3.99 -11.83 22.69
CA ILE A 105 5.25 -12.54 22.60
C ILE A 105 5.79 -12.65 24.01
N THR A 106 6.05 -13.86 24.48
CA THR A 106 6.68 -14.11 25.79
C THR A 106 8.11 -14.56 25.56
N LEU A 107 9.07 -13.80 26.09
CA LEU A 107 10.48 -14.11 26.04
C LEU A 107 10.93 -14.68 27.38
N THR A 108 11.41 -15.91 27.35
CA THR A 108 11.90 -16.61 28.54
C THR A 108 13.33 -16.17 28.92
N PRO A 109 13.78 -16.45 30.16
CA PRO A 109 15.11 -16.07 30.63
C PRO A 109 16.31 -16.57 29.82
N ASP A 110 16.15 -17.65 29.06
CA ASP A 110 17.17 -18.29 28.22
C ASP A 110 17.20 -17.77 26.77
N GLN A 111 16.26 -16.90 26.40
CA GLN A 111 16.14 -16.35 25.05
C GLN A 111 16.90 -15.02 24.90
N ASP A 112 18.23 -15.08 24.92
CA ASP A 112 19.09 -13.90 24.70
C ASP A 112 18.99 -13.40 23.26
N ILE A 113 18.83 -14.30 22.27
CA ILE A 113 18.58 -13.97 20.87
C ILE A 113 17.27 -14.62 20.46
N PHE A 114 16.39 -13.85 19.83
CA PHE A 114 15.08 -14.35 19.42
C PHE A 114 14.62 -13.75 18.10
N THR A 115 13.68 -14.44 17.46
CA THR A 115 12.98 -13.98 16.25
C THR A 115 11.59 -14.57 16.26
N GLU A 116 10.59 -13.71 16.27
CA GLU A 116 9.17 -14.06 16.34
C GLU A 116 8.42 -13.29 15.26
N THR A 117 7.28 -13.82 14.83
CA THR A 117 6.42 -13.17 13.83
C THR A 117 5.01 -13.03 14.35
N VAL A 118 4.42 -11.85 14.16
CA VAL A 118 3.02 -11.59 14.52
C VAL A 118 2.30 -10.95 13.33
N THR A 119 1.02 -11.27 13.19
CA THR A 119 0.16 -10.67 12.17
C THR A 119 -0.86 -9.78 12.84
N LEU A 120 -0.90 -8.51 12.44
CA LEU A 120 -1.81 -7.52 12.97
C LEU A 120 -2.74 -7.01 11.86
N PRO A 121 -4.00 -6.68 12.16
CA PRO A 121 -4.87 -6.08 11.16
C PRO A 121 -4.36 -4.70 10.76
N LEU A 122 -4.51 -4.38 9.48
CA LEU A 122 -4.04 -3.16 8.84
C LEU A 122 -5.24 -2.41 8.26
N GLN A 123 -5.20 -1.08 8.31
CA GLN A 123 -6.23 -0.26 7.66
C GLN A 123 -5.76 0.18 6.29
N GLY A 124 -6.63 0.10 5.29
CA GLY A 124 -6.33 0.58 3.94
C GLY A 124 -7.54 0.46 3.02
N HIS A 125 -7.38 1.03 1.83
CA HIS A 125 -8.41 1.01 0.79
C HIS A 125 -7.82 0.47 -0.52
N PRO A 126 -7.73 -0.86 -0.69
CA PRO A 126 -7.14 -1.45 -1.90
C PRO A 126 -7.89 -1.07 -3.20
N SER A 127 -9.13 -0.58 -3.09
CA SER A 127 -9.88 -0.05 -4.24
C SER A 127 -9.26 1.21 -4.85
N LEU A 128 -8.40 1.93 -4.13
CA LEU A 128 -7.70 3.12 -4.61
C LEU A 128 -6.40 2.82 -5.35
N TYR A 129 -6.02 1.54 -5.51
CA TYR A 129 -4.81 1.13 -6.22
C TYR A 129 -4.60 1.91 -7.53
N PRO A 130 -3.39 2.44 -7.82
CA PRO A 130 -2.14 2.36 -7.03
C PRO A 130 -1.94 3.53 -6.04
N PHE A 131 -2.97 4.31 -5.76
CA PHE A 131 -2.94 5.47 -4.84
C PHE A 131 -3.46 5.10 -3.45
N ASP A 132 -3.47 3.82 -3.15
CA ASP A 132 -3.85 3.23 -1.89
C ASP A 132 -2.81 3.57 -0.81
N VAL A 133 -3.33 3.80 0.39
CA VAL A 133 -2.54 4.10 1.59
C VAL A 133 -2.96 3.12 2.65
N TYR A 134 -1.96 2.47 3.26
CA TYR A 134 -2.15 1.60 4.40
C TYR A 134 -1.59 2.23 5.67
N THR A 135 -2.26 2.00 6.79
CA THR A 135 -1.87 2.57 8.08
C THR A 135 -2.11 1.57 9.20
N LEU A 136 -1.11 1.42 10.06
CA LEU A 136 -1.17 0.71 11.34
C LEU A 136 -0.74 1.68 12.44
N TRP A 137 -1.55 1.87 13.46
CA TRP A 137 -1.07 2.49 14.70
C TRP A 137 -0.58 1.37 15.61
N LEU A 138 0.73 1.17 15.64
CA LEU A 138 1.35 0.12 16.44
C LEU A 138 1.52 0.62 17.87
N GLY A 139 0.74 0.03 18.79
CA GLY A 139 0.94 0.18 20.23
C GLY A 139 1.82 -0.94 20.76
N LEU A 140 2.77 -0.60 21.62
CA LEU A 140 3.51 -1.58 22.41
C LEU A 140 3.13 -1.43 23.88
N ALA A 141 2.81 -2.57 24.49
CA ALA A 141 2.62 -2.71 25.91
C ALA A 141 3.27 -4.00 26.39
N GLY A 142 3.37 -4.20 27.69
CA GLY A 142 3.93 -5.42 28.20
C GLY A 142 4.27 -5.35 29.67
N SER A 143 4.89 -6.41 30.14
CA SER A 143 5.30 -6.56 31.52
C SER A 143 6.61 -7.33 31.60
N VAL A 144 7.34 -7.10 32.69
CA VAL A 144 8.55 -7.83 33.04
C VAL A 144 8.36 -8.48 34.39
N GLU A 145 8.81 -9.72 34.53
CA GLU A 145 8.80 -10.42 35.81
C GLU A 145 10.02 -9.99 36.63
N ALA A 146 9.80 -9.19 37.67
CA ALA A 146 10.84 -8.75 38.60
C ALA A 146 10.53 -9.28 40.00
N ASN A 147 11.45 -10.08 40.56
CA ASN A 147 11.31 -10.69 41.89
C ASN A 147 10.02 -11.53 42.07
N GLY A 148 9.59 -12.23 41.00
CA GLY A 148 8.36 -13.04 40.99
C GLY A 148 7.08 -12.22 40.96
N GLN A 149 7.16 -10.92 40.68
CA GLN A 149 6.01 -10.06 40.43
C GLN A 149 6.05 -9.51 39.01
N GLU A 150 4.88 -9.48 38.37
CA GLU A 150 4.71 -8.89 37.05
C GLU A 150 4.62 -7.36 37.19
N VAL A 151 5.62 -6.66 36.64
CA VAL A 151 5.70 -5.20 36.64
C VAL A 151 5.42 -4.70 35.22
N PRO A 152 4.44 -3.80 35.01
CA PRO A 152 4.17 -3.26 33.70
C PRO A 152 5.37 -2.47 33.16
N LEU A 153 5.64 -2.59 31.86
CA LEU A 153 6.69 -1.81 31.21
C LEU A 153 6.28 -0.35 31.13
N SER A 154 7.05 0.53 31.77
CA SER A 154 6.93 1.99 31.58
C SER A 154 7.88 2.48 30.48
N GLN A 155 7.61 3.66 29.95
CA GLN A 155 8.46 4.27 28.92
C GLN A 155 9.88 4.50 29.45
N GLU A 156 10.01 4.94 30.70
CA GLU A 156 11.29 5.19 31.35
C GLU A 156 12.09 3.89 31.50
N LEU A 157 11.44 2.82 31.96
CA LEU A 157 12.07 1.51 32.13
C LEU A 157 12.59 0.96 30.80
N VAL A 158 11.81 1.11 29.72
CA VAL A 158 12.20 0.68 28.37
C VAL A 158 13.37 1.52 27.85
N LEU A 159 13.33 2.85 27.96
CA LEU A 159 14.39 3.73 27.47
C LEU A 159 15.73 3.53 28.18
N GLU A 160 15.71 3.12 29.44
CA GLU A 160 16.93 2.84 30.21
C GLU A 160 17.59 1.51 29.80
N HIS A 161 16.79 0.50 29.44
CA HIS A 161 17.28 -0.88 29.26
C HIS A 161 17.25 -1.37 27.81
N ALA A 162 16.51 -0.71 26.92
CA ALA A 162 16.25 -1.21 25.58
C ALA A 162 16.20 -0.13 24.51
N ILE A 163 16.72 -0.47 23.33
CA ILE A 163 16.61 0.31 22.11
C ILE A 163 15.65 -0.45 21.18
N ILE A 164 14.51 0.16 20.89
CA ILE A 164 13.50 -0.40 20.00
C ILE A 164 13.52 0.37 18.68
N THR A 165 13.55 -0.36 17.58
CA THR A 165 13.53 0.19 16.22
C THR A 165 12.41 -0.40 15.39
N THR A 166 11.95 0.38 14.42
CA THR A 166 11.01 -0.05 13.38
C THR A 166 11.66 0.05 12.01
N GLN A 167 11.36 -0.91 11.13
CA GLN A 167 11.89 -0.93 9.78
C GLN A 167 10.88 -1.49 8.76
N ASN A 168 11.13 -1.20 7.49
CA ASN A 168 10.34 -1.72 6.38
C ASN A 168 11.14 -2.71 5.55
N GLN A 169 10.66 -3.94 5.48
CA GLN A 169 11.13 -5.00 4.59
C GLN A 169 10.06 -5.45 3.58
N VAL A 170 8.90 -4.79 3.56
CA VAL A 170 7.87 -5.02 2.54
C VAL A 170 8.42 -4.55 1.19
N ARG A 171 8.31 -5.40 0.16
CA ARG A 171 8.93 -5.14 -1.15
C ARG A 171 8.19 -4.12 -1.99
N GLU A 172 6.86 -4.14 -1.94
CA GLU A 172 6.00 -3.38 -2.85
C GLU A 172 5.46 -2.09 -2.25
N ASN A 173 5.89 -1.74 -1.04
CA ASN A 173 5.42 -0.57 -0.32
C ASN A 173 6.59 0.18 0.32
N THR A 174 6.45 1.50 0.35
CA THR A 174 7.38 2.39 1.03
C THR A 174 6.79 2.80 2.38
N LEU A 175 7.54 2.57 3.46
CA LEU A 175 7.23 3.11 4.77
C LEU A 175 7.62 4.60 4.84
N TRP A 176 6.62 5.45 5.06
CA TRP A 176 6.84 6.84 5.43
C TRP A 176 7.50 6.92 6.82
N PRO A 177 8.30 7.98 7.09
CA PRO A 177 8.84 8.21 8.42
C PRO A 177 7.74 8.05 9.48
N PRO A 178 7.89 7.10 10.41
CA PRO A 178 6.86 6.84 11.39
C PRO A 178 6.58 8.07 12.25
N VAL A 179 5.35 8.21 12.73
CA VAL A 179 4.94 9.36 13.55
C VAL A 179 4.54 8.88 14.94
N ALA A 180 5.16 9.44 15.98
CA ALA A 180 4.79 9.17 17.36
C ALA A 180 3.35 9.61 17.64
N ILE A 181 2.58 8.77 18.34
CA ILE A 181 1.24 9.08 18.82
C ILE A 181 1.28 9.05 20.34
N ASP A 182 0.62 10.02 20.97
CA ASP A 182 0.44 10.04 22.42
C ASP A 182 -0.36 8.79 22.87
N PRO A 183 0.22 7.91 23.72
CA PRO A 183 -0.47 6.75 24.27
C PRO A 183 -1.82 7.08 24.92
N GLN A 184 -1.94 8.25 25.57
CA GLN A 184 -3.18 8.66 26.24
C GLN A 184 -4.32 8.93 25.25
N ARG A 185 -4.02 9.26 23.99
CA ARG A 185 -5.04 9.51 22.95
C ARG A 185 -5.75 8.23 22.50
N VAL A 186 -5.09 7.08 22.66
CA VAL A 186 -5.55 5.78 22.17
C VAL A 186 -5.93 4.81 23.28
N GLN A 187 -5.48 5.06 24.51
CA GLN A 187 -5.85 4.29 25.69
C GLN A 187 -7.37 4.32 25.92
N GLY A 188 -7.98 3.14 25.93
CA GLY A 188 -9.36 2.91 26.37
C GLY A 188 -9.47 2.77 27.88
N LEU A 189 -10.65 3.09 28.43
CA LEU A 189 -10.95 2.95 29.86
C LEU A 189 -10.88 1.49 30.37
N THR A 190 -11.05 0.54 29.46
CA THR A 190 -11.11 -0.90 29.76
C THR A 190 -9.89 -1.65 29.23
N ASP A 191 -8.86 -0.95 28.76
CA ASP A 191 -7.67 -1.59 28.25
C ASP A 191 -6.89 -2.23 29.40
N PRO A 192 -6.50 -3.52 29.27
CA PRO A 192 -5.83 -4.27 30.34
C PRO A 192 -4.33 -3.91 30.44
N PHE A 193 -3.80 -3.16 29.47
CA PHE A 193 -2.41 -2.80 29.41
C PHE A 193 -2.25 -1.28 29.27
N ALA A 194 -1.18 -0.73 29.86
CA ALA A 194 -0.74 0.64 29.61
C ALA A 194 0.29 0.63 28.48
N PHE A 195 0.06 1.41 27.43
CA PHE A 195 1.01 1.50 26.32
C PHE A 195 2.21 2.37 26.73
N PHE A 196 3.43 1.83 26.60
CA PHE A 196 4.65 2.61 26.82
C PHE A 196 5.08 3.40 25.58
N GLY A 197 4.51 3.06 24.41
CA GLY A 197 4.73 3.81 23.17
C GLY A 197 3.73 3.43 22.10
N VAL A 198 3.37 4.41 21.27
CA VAL A 198 2.50 4.22 20.11
C VAL A 198 3.08 4.96 18.92
N GLN A 199 3.12 4.30 17.77
CA GLN A 199 3.68 4.86 16.55
C GLN A 199 2.81 4.53 15.34
N GLN A 200 2.60 5.52 14.47
CA GLN A 200 1.95 5.33 13.17
C GLN A 200 2.96 4.79 12.16
N LEU A 201 2.67 3.62 11.59
CA LEU A 201 3.32 3.08 10.42
C LEU A 201 2.41 3.33 9.21
N ARG A 202 2.89 4.07 8.22
CA ARG A 202 2.16 4.38 7.00
C ARG A 202 2.90 3.84 5.79
N PHE A 203 2.21 3.04 4.99
CA PHE A 203 2.74 2.38 3.81
C PHE A 203 1.98 2.86 2.58
N ASP A 204 2.72 3.34 1.57
CA ASP A 204 2.16 3.77 0.29
C ASP A 204 2.87 3.00 -0.83
N ARG A 205 2.31 3.04 -2.05
CA ARG A 205 2.99 2.49 -3.22
C ARG A 205 4.22 3.33 -3.58
N PRO A 206 5.24 2.71 -4.21
CA PRO A 206 6.30 3.45 -4.85
C PRO A 206 5.77 4.44 -5.89
N VAL A 207 6.28 5.67 -5.85
CA VAL A 207 5.84 6.77 -6.74
C VAL A 207 5.96 6.40 -8.22
N HIS A 208 6.92 5.55 -8.59
CA HIS A 208 7.08 5.11 -9.97
C HIS A 208 5.89 4.27 -10.49
N MET A 209 5.24 3.48 -9.62
CA MET A 209 4.05 2.69 -9.98
C MET A 209 2.85 3.59 -10.24
N GLU A 210 2.66 4.62 -9.42
CA GLU A 210 1.64 5.65 -9.62
C GLU A 210 1.81 6.36 -10.97
N ILE A 211 3.04 6.82 -11.26
CA ILE A 211 3.35 7.53 -12.50
C ILE A 211 3.18 6.60 -13.72
N LEU A 212 3.70 5.38 -13.66
CA LEU A 212 3.58 4.40 -14.74
C LEU A 212 2.11 4.10 -15.06
N THR A 213 1.29 3.91 -14.02
CA THR A 213 -0.15 3.69 -14.17
C THR A 213 -0.83 4.86 -14.85
N ALA A 214 -0.62 6.08 -14.36
CA ALA A 214 -1.19 7.29 -14.96
C ALA A 214 -0.75 7.46 -16.42
N LEU A 215 0.51 7.16 -16.71
CA LEU A 215 1.08 7.24 -18.06
C LEU A 215 0.43 6.24 -19.02
N LEU A 216 0.35 4.97 -18.63
CA LEU A 216 -0.23 3.91 -19.46
C LEU A 216 -1.72 4.15 -19.72
N LEU A 217 -2.48 4.53 -18.69
CA LEU A 217 -3.89 4.87 -18.85
C LEU A 217 -4.08 6.06 -19.80
N THR A 218 -3.25 7.10 -19.69
CA THR A 218 -3.30 8.26 -20.58
C THR A 218 -2.98 7.90 -22.01
N LEU A 219 -1.91 7.12 -22.24
CA LEU A 219 -1.51 6.69 -23.58
C LEU A 219 -2.58 5.82 -24.23
N MET A 220 -3.17 4.92 -23.46
CA MET A 220 -4.27 4.07 -23.91
C MET A 220 -5.51 4.89 -24.27
N ALA A 221 -5.90 5.86 -23.44
CA ALA A 221 -7.02 6.75 -23.71
C ALA A 221 -6.79 7.56 -25.00
N ILE A 222 -5.59 8.10 -25.21
CA ILE A 222 -5.24 8.83 -26.44
C ILE A 222 -5.31 7.90 -27.65
N SER A 223 -4.73 6.70 -27.56
CA SER A 223 -4.75 5.71 -28.64
C SER A 223 -6.18 5.30 -29.00
N ALA A 224 -7.02 5.06 -28.00
CA ALA A 224 -8.44 4.75 -28.16
C ALA A 224 -9.20 5.87 -28.89
N ILE A 225 -9.04 7.12 -28.46
CA ILE A 225 -9.68 8.29 -29.08
C ILE A 225 -9.24 8.44 -30.54
N LEU A 226 -7.92 8.34 -30.81
CA LEU A 226 -7.39 8.44 -32.18
C LEU A 226 -7.90 7.31 -33.07
N ALA A 227 -7.98 6.08 -32.56
CA ALA A 227 -8.53 4.95 -33.31
C ALA A 227 -9.99 5.18 -33.70
N VAL A 228 -10.83 5.63 -32.76
CA VAL A 228 -12.24 5.95 -33.02
C VAL A 228 -12.39 7.13 -33.98
N ALA A 229 -11.53 8.15 -33.87
CA ALA A 229 -11.62 9.34 -34.70
C ALA A 229 -11.14 9.12 -36.15
N MET A 230 -10.08 8.34 -36.36
CA MET A 230 -9.36 8.31 -37.63
C MET A 230 -9.53 7.03 -38.45
N ARG A 231 -9.82 5.86 -37.86
CA ARG A 231 -9.85 4.59 -38.61
C ARG A 231 -11.14 4.38 -39.40
N ASP A 232 -11.11 3.61 -40.48
CA ASP A 232 -12.34 3.20 -41.17
C ASP A 232 -13.14 2.13 -40.39
N ILE A 233 -14.45 2.05 -40.65
CA ILE A 233 -15.36 1.12 -39.94
C ILE A 233 -14.93 -0.35 -40.07
N ARG A 234 -14.39 -0.75 -41.22
CA ARG A 234 -13.89 -2.12 -41.43
C ARG A 234 -12.68 -2.43 -40.56
N ASP A 235 -11.80 -1.45 -40.34
CA ASP A 235 -10.62 -1.58 -39.48
C ASP A 235 -10.97 -1.49 -37.99
N LEU A 236 -12.10 -0.84 -37.66
CA LEU A 236 -12.58 -0.70 -36.28
C LEU A 236 -12.99 -2.05 -35.68
N ILE A 237 -13.55 -2.98 -36.46
CA ILE A 237 -13.93 -4.32 -35.96
C ILE A 237 -12.69 -5.10 -35.46
N PHE A 238 -11.60 -5.09 -36.23
CA PHE A 238 -10.33 -5.68 -35.80
C PHE A 238 -9.66 -4.85 -34.68
N GLY A 239 -9.91 -3.54 -34.67
CA GLY A 239 -9.46 -2.62 -33.63
C GLY A 239 -10.02 -2.94 -32.24
N VAL A 240 -11.30 -3.32 -32.13
CA VAL A 240 -11.92 -3.62 -30.82
C VAL A 240 -11.28 -4.84 -30.16
N GLY A 241 -11.07 -5.92 -30.90
CA GLY A 241 -10.44 -7.14 -30.35
C GLY A 241 -9.02 -6.87 -29.84
N SER A 242 -8.21 -6.17 -30.63
CA SER A 242 -6.86 -5.77 -30.22
C SER A 242 -6.86 -4.81 -29.03
N LEU A 243 -7.84 -3.90 -28.93
CA LEU A 243 -7.99 -3.01 -27.79
C LEU A 243 -8.32 -3.77 -26.50
N ILE A 244 -9.26 -4.72 -26.54
CA ILE A 244 -9.61 -5.53 -25.36
C ILE A 244 -8.39 -6.31 -24.88
N LEU A 245 -7.63 -6.91 -25.79
CA LEU A 245 -6.38 -7.60 -25.43
C LEU A 245 -5.34 -6.64 -24.84
N ALA A 246 -5.24 -5.41 -25.36
CA ALA A 246 -4.37 -4.39 -24.80
C ALA A 246 -4.80 -3.96 -23.39
N VAL A 247 -6.10 -3.82 -23.13
CA VAL A 247 -6.65 -3.54 -21.79
C VAL A 247 -6.21 -4.61 -20.80
N TRP A 248 -6.45 -5.87 -21.17
CA TRP A 248 -6.10 -7.03 -20.35
C TRP A 248 -4.59 -7.11 -20.11
N GLY A 249 -3.78 -6.86 -21.15
CA GLY A 249 -2.32 -6.84 -21.04
C GLY A 249 -1.82 -5.72 -20.11
N ILE A 250 -2.38 -4.51 -20.22
CA ILE A 250 -2.03 -3.39 -19.32
C ILE A 250 -2.42 -3.73 -17.88
N ARG A 251 -3.63 -4.27 -17.68
CA ARG A 251 -4.09 -4.71 -16.36
C ARG A 251 -3.15 -5.74 -15.75
N SER A 252 -2.72 -6.76 -16.50
CA SER A 252 -1.80 -7.79 -15.99
C SER A 252 -0.39 -7.27 -15.70
N VAL A 253 0.04 -6.19 -16.36
CA VAL A 253 1.33 -5.55 -16.11
C VAL A 253 1.25 -4.66 -14.87
N LEU A 254 0.16 -3.93 -14.69
CA LEU A 254 -0.03 -3.01 -13.57
C LEU A 254 -0.39 -3.74 -12.28
N ILE A 255 -1.23 -4.76 -12.36
CA ILE A 255 -1.78 -5.50 -11.22
C ILE A 255 -1.42 -6.98 -11.41
N PRO A 256 -0.21 -7.41 -11.03
CA PRO A 256 0.22 -8.80 -11.18
C PRO A 256 -0.53 -9.75 -10.23
N GLU A 257 -0.91 -9.26 -9.05
CA GLU A 257 -1.67 -10.01 -8.05
C GLU A 257 -3.15 -9.63 -8.05
N SER A 258 -4.03 -10.63 -7.98
CA SER A 258 -5.46 -10.38 -7.96
C SER A 258 -5.90 -9.80 -6.62
N LEU A 259 -6.20 -8.50 -6.61
CA LEU A 259 -6.86 -7.87 -5.47
C LEU A 259 -8.34 -8.33 -5.41
N PRO A 260 -8.90 -8.61 -4.22
CA PRO A 260 -10.28 -9.07 -4.08
C PRO A 260 -11.33 -7.97 -4.32
N VAL A 261 -10.89 -6.76 -4.67
CA VAL A 261 -11.72 -5.58 -4.87
C VAL A 261 -11.54 -5.00 -6.28
N THR A 262 -12.57 -4.31 -6.78
CA THR A 262 -12.43 -3.53 -8.01
C THR A 262 -11.58 -2.29 -7.74
N THR A 263 -10.51 -2.13 -8.51
CA THR A 263 -9.54 -1.05 -8.34
C THR A 263 -9.92 0.20 -9.13
N SER A 264 -9.28 1.34 -8.80
CA SER A 264 -9.41 2.57 -9.58
C SER A 264 -8.92 2.40 -11.02
N VAL A 265 -7.92 1.54 -11.23
CA VAL A 265 -7.43 1.14 -12.56
C VAL A 265 -8.50 0.38 -13.33
N ASP A 266 -9.16 -0.61 -12.71
CA ASP A 266 -10.24 -1.37 -13.37
C ASP A 266 -11.40 -0.44 -13.78
N MET A 267 -11.74 0.52 -12.92
CA MET A 267 -12.76 1.54 -13.21
C MET A 267 -12.33 2.44 -14.38
N ALA A 268 -11.09 2.93 -14.39
CA ALA A 268 -10.56 3.76 -15.47
C ALA A 268 -10.53 3.03 -16.81
N LEU A 269 -10.07 1.78 -16.83
CA LEU A 269 -10.06 0.92 -18.02
C LEU A 269 -11.48 0.66 -18.54
N SER A 270 -12.43 0.43 -17.64
CA SER A 270 -13.85 0.24 -17.99
C SER A 270 -14.45 1.50 -18.63
N VAL A 271 -14.12 2.69 -18.11
CA VAL A 271 -14.54 3.97 -18.70
C VAL A 271 -13.94 4.15 -20.10
N ILE A 272 -12.66 3.82 -20.29
CA ILE A 272 -12.01 3.89 -21.62
C ILE A 272 -12.73 2.98 -22.62
N ILE A 273 -13.01 1.73 -22.23
CA ILE A 273 -13.76 0.79 -23.09
C ILE A 273 -15.14 1.36 -23.43
N LEU A 274 -15.86 1.88 -22.43
CA LEU A 274 -17.20 2.45 -22.63
C LEU A 274 -17.18 3.61 -23.64
N VAL A 275 -16.23 4.53 -23.52
CA VAL A 275 -16.07 5.66 -24.45
C VAL A 275 -15.79 5.17 -25.87
N VAL A 276 -14.95 4.13 -26.03
CA VAL A 276 -14.67 3.55 -27.35
C VAL A 276 -15.92 2.91 -27.95
N LEU A 277 -16.64 2.10 -27.18
CA LEU A 277 -17.87 1.45 -27.64
C LEU A 277 -18.93 2.48 -28.02
N LEU A 278 -19.09 3.54 -27.23
CA LEU A 278 -20.02 4.62 -27.54
C LEU A 278 -19.64 5.34 -28.85
N GLY A 279 -18.36 5.69 -29.01
CA GLY A 279 -17.86 6.35 -30.22
C GLY A 279 -18.04 5.48 -31.47
N LEU A 280 -17.89 4.17 -31.34
CA LEU A 280 -18.18 3.20 -32.40
C LEU A 280 -19.65 3.18 -32.80
N ILE A 281 -20.56 3.14 -31.82
CA ILE A 281 -22.00 3.15 -32.06
C ILE A 281 -22.40 4.42 -32.81
N VAL A 282 -21.90 5.59 -32.36
CA VAL A 282 -22.19 6.89 -33.01
C VAL A 282 -21.70 6.90 -34.46
N ARG A 283 -20.47 6.44 -34.71
CA ARG A 283 -19.93 6.37 -36.08
C ARG A 283 -20.68 5.40 -36.97
N ALA A 284 -21.04 4.23 -36.45
CA ALA A 284 -21.84 3.26 -37.21
C ALA A 284 -23.20 3.85 -37.58
N ALA A 285 -23.87 4.51 -36.61
CA ALA A 285 -25.15 5.18 -36.85
C ALA A 285 -25.03 6.26 -37.93
N TRP A 286 -23.99 7.09 -37.90
CA TRP A 286 -23.75 8.10 -38.94
C TRP A 286 -23.45 7.51 -40.32
N HIS A 287 -22.69 6.42 -40.38
CA HIS A 287 -22.40 5.75 -41.63
C HIS A 287 -23.66 5.22 -42.31
N PHE A 288 -24.53 4.52 -41.55
CA PHE A 288 -25.79 4.02 -42.09
C PHE A 288 -26.79 5.13 -42.42
N ALA A 289 -26.80 6.22 -41.65
CA ALA A 289 -27.65 7.38 -41.95
C ALA A 289 -27.24 8.05 -43.28
N GLY A 290 -25.94 8.13 -43.58
CA GLY A 290 -25.44 8.67 -44.85
C GLY A 290 -25.74 7.77 -46.06
N GLU A 291 -25.67 6.45 -45.90
CA GLU A 291 -25.99 5.50 -46.99
C GLU A 291 -27.51 5.41 -47.26
N GLY A 292 -28.34 5.63 -46.24
CA GLY A 292 -29.80 5.61 -46.36
C GLY A 292 -30.39 6.75 -47.20
N ASP A 293 -29.66 7.85 -47.42
CA ASP A 293 -30.13 9.03 -48.15
C ASP A 293 -29.91 8.94 -49.68
N VAL A 294 -29.33 7.85 -50.18
CA VAL A 294 -29.12 7.61 -51.64
C VAL A 294 -30.31 6.87 -52.28
N GLY A 295 -31.39 6.64 -51.52
CA GLY A 295 -32.67 6.10 -51.99
C GLY A 295 -33.54 7.09 -52.74
N GLY A 296 -32.94 7.96 -53.57
CA GLY A 296 -33.62 8.69 -54.63
C GLY A 296 -34.22 7.69 -55.62
N MET A 297 -35.48 7.32 -55.38
CA MET A 297 -36.33 6.51 -56.24
C MET A 297 -36.11 6.90 -57.72
N PRO A 298 -35.71 5.98 -58.62
CA PRO A 298 -35.59 6.33 -60.03
C PRO A 298 -36.99 6.66 -60.56
N ARG A 299 -37.18 7.94 -60.90
CA ARG A 299 -38.40 8.56 -61.44
C ARG A 299 -38.76 8.07 -62.86
N ARG A 300 -38.38 6.84 -63.20
CA ARG A 300 -38.44 6.26 -64.56
C ARG A 300 -39.75 5.50 -64.86
N TRP A 301 -40.70 5.48 -63.92
CA TRP A 301 -41.99 4.81 -64.08
C TRP A 301 -43.13 5.69 -64.64
N ARG A 302 -42.83 6.91 -65.13
CA ARG A 302 -43.88 7.88 -65.53
C ARG A 302 -44.01 8.19 -67.03
N GLU A 303 -43.25 7.56 -67.92
CA GLU A 303 -43.26 7.87 -69.37
C GLU A 303 -43.60 6.67 -70.28
N GLY A 304 -44.54 5.81 -69.86
CA GLY A 304 -44.96 4.63 -70.64
C GLY A 304 -46.46 4.56 -70.95
N ARG A 305 -47.17 5.69 -70.99
CA ARG A 305 -48.58 5.76 -71.44
C ARG A 305 -48.82 7.08 -72.17
N GLN A 306 -48.49 7.12 -73.46
CA GLN A 306 -49.21 7.86 -74.51
C GLN A 306 -49.13 7.06 -75.79
#